data_AF-A0A259DBZ6-F1
#
_entry.id   AF-A0A259DBZ6-F1
#
_cell.length_a   1.000
_cell.length_b   1.000
_cell.length_c   1.000
_cell.angle_alpha   90.00
_cell.angle_beta   90.00
_cell.angle_gamma   90.00
#
_symmetry.space_group_name_H-M   'P 1'
#
loop_
_entity.id
_entity.type
_entity.pdbx_description
1 polymer ?
#
loop_
_entity_poly.entity_id
_entity_poly.type
_entity_poly.pdbx_seq_one_letter_code
_entity_poly.pdbx_strand_id
1 'polypeptide(L)'
;RGFDHGTFAPAYVMYPKAEVPIYQVSLQHGYDPQAHFALGRALAPLRDEGVLIVGSGLSYHNLRLFGPGAKVPSAAFDAWLADTMAKPRAARTEALLHWESAPYARVCHAQEDHLVPLFTALGAAEDEAATLVYHDANVFGGVTASSYRIG
;
A
#
# COMPACT_ATOMS: atom_id res chain seq x y z
N ARG A 1 -13.16 -4.61 18.83
CA ARG A 1 -11.71 -4.95 18.81
C ARG A 1 -10.94 -3.65 18.98
N GLY A 2 -9.74 -3.66 19.57
CA GLY A 2 -8.88 -2.47 19.57
C GLY A 2 -8.27 -2.23 18.19
N PHE A 3 -7.78 -1.02 17.94
CA PHE A 3 -7.03 -0.72 16.72
C PHE A 3 -5.68 -1.42 16.74
N ASP A 4 -5.32 -2.05 15.63
CA ASP A 4 -3.95 -2.52 15.41
C ASP A 4 -3.02 -1.34 15.14
N HIS A 5 -1.71 -1.61 15.10
CA HIS A 5 -0.69 -0.59 14.84
C HIS A 5 -0.90 0.09 13.48
N GLY A 6 -1.28 -0.68 12.45
CA GLY A 6 -1.51 -0.17 11.09
C GLY A 6 -2.65 0.83 11.01
N THR A 7 -3.63 0.73 11.91
CA THR A 7 -4.75 1.67 12.01
C THR A 7 -4.43 2.82 12.95
N PHE A 8 -3.90 2.52 14.14
CA PHE A 8 -3.66 3.52 15.18
C PHE A 8 -2.59 4.54 14.80
N ALA A 9 -1.43 4.09 14.31
CA ALA A 9 -0.29 4.96 14.03
C ALA A 9 -0.62 6.09 13.02
N PRO A 10 -1.16 5.80 11.81
CA PRO A 10 -1.50 6.87 10.87
C PRO A 10 -2.66 7.73 11.39
N ALA A 11 -3.67 7.14 12.03
CA ALA A 11 -4.80 7.88 12.56
C ALA A 11 -4.40 8.88 13.66
N TYR A 12 -3.49 8.49 14.56
CA TYR A 12 -2.99 9.36 15.62
C TYR A 12 -2.22 10.57 15.05
N VAL A 13 -1.47 10.37 13.96
CA VAL A 13 -0.75 11.46 13.29
C VAL A 13 -1.71 12.39 12.54
N MET A 14 -2.68 11.84 11.80
CA MET A 14 -3.61 12.64 10.99
C MET A 14 -4.68 13.35 11.84
N TYR A 15 -5.23 12.67 12.84
CA TYR A 15 -6.34 13.12 13.66
C TYR A 15 -6.07 12.85 15.15
N PRO A 16 -5.09 13.53 15.78
CA PRO A 16 -4.65 13.25 17.15
C PRO A 16 -5.74 13.41 18.22
N LYS A 17 -6.80 14.16 17.91
CA LYS A 17 -7.96 14.35 18.80
C LYS A 17 -9.01 13.24 18.70
N ALA A 18 -8.84 12.29 17.79
CA ALA A 18 -9.78 11.20 17.53
C ALA A 18 -11.23 11.66 17.20
N GLU A 19 -11.35 12.77 16.46
CA GLU A 19 -12.65 13.37 16.10
C GLU A 19 -13.29 12.73 14.85
N VAL A 20 -12.55 11.87 14.14
CA VAL A 20 -13.02 11.19 12.92
C VAL A 20 -13.38 9.74 13.25
N PRO A 21 -14.61 9.27 12.93
CA PRO A 21 -14.98 7.86 13.07
C PRO A 21 -14.11 6.95 12.18
N ILE A 22 -13.65 5.82 12.73
CA ILE A 22 -12.80 4.86 12.02
C ILE A 22 -13.48 3.50 11.96
N TYR A 23 -13.53 2.92 10.76
CA TYR A 23 -13.94 1.55 10.52
C TYR A 23 -12.75 0.76 9.99
N GLN A 24 -12.46 -0.39 10.59
CA GLN A 24 -11.41 -1.29 10.13
C GLN A 24 -12.00 -2.37 9.23
N VAL A 25 -11.38 -2.57 8.07
CA VAL A 25 -11.68 -3.68 7.15
C VAL A 25 -10.51 -4.65 7.19
N SER A 26 -10.77 -5.91 7.52
CA SER A 26 -9.73 -6.94 7.56
C SER A 26 -9.37 -7.42 6.16
N LEU A 27 -8.11 -7.82 5.97
CA LEU A 27 -7.67 -8.49 4.75
C LEU A 27 -8.30 -9.89 4.64
N GLN A 28 -8.63 -10.30 3.42
CA GLN A 28 -9.08 -11.66 3.12
C GLN A 28 -7.96 -12.67 3.40
N HIS A 29 -8.33 -13.80 4.01
CA HIS A 29 -7.39 -14.89 4.28
C HIS A 29 -7.02 -15.64 2.99
N GLY A 30 -5.76 -16.07 2.85
CA GLY A 30 -5.31 -16.93 1.74
C GLY A 30 -4.80 -16.20 0.48
N TYR A 31 -4.55 -14.89 0.57
CA TYR A 31 -4.05 -14.00 -0.49
C TYR A 31 -4.62 -14.23 -1.89
N ASP A 32 -5.55 -13.35 -2.25
CA ASP A 32 -5.99 -13.20 -3.64
C ASP A 32 -5.90 -11.70 -4.00
N PRO A 33 -4.91 -11.28 -4.82
CA PRO A 33 -4.78 -9.88 -5.21
C PRO A 33 -6.01 -9.34 -5.94
N GLN A 34 -6.74 -10.18 -6.70
CA GLN A 34 -7.95 -9.75 -7.38
C GLN A 34 -9.07 -9.43 -6.38
N ALA A 35 -9.19 -10.23 -5.31
CA ALA A 35 -10.18 -9.97 -4.25
C ALA A 35 -9.94 -8.62 -3.55
N HIS A 36 -8.68 -8.20 -3.37
CA HIS A 36 -8.37 -6.90 -2.76
C HIS A 36 -8.70 -5.72 -3.67
N PHE A 37 -8.45 -5.84 -4.98
CA PHE A 37 -8.95 -4.86 -5.95
C PHE A 37 -10.50 -4.83 -5.98
N ALA A 38 -11.15 -5.98 -5.96
CA ALA A 38 -12.61 -6.08 -5.94
C ALA A 38 -13.20 -5.41 -4.68
N LEU A 39 -12.57 -5.60 -3.52
CA LEU A 39 -12.94 -4.90 -2.29
C LEU A 39 -12.81 -3.38 -2.45
N GLY A 40 -11.69 -2.89 -2.99
CA GLY A 40 -11.50 -1.47 -3.28
C GLY A 40 -12.60 -0.91 -4.17
N ARG A 41 -12.89 -1.60 -5.28
CA ARG A 41 -13.98 -1.21 -6.22
C ARG A 41 -15.33 -1.16 -5.54
N ALA A 42 -15.62 -2.11 -4.63
CA ALA A 42 -16.86 -2.13 -3.87
C ALA A 42 -16.97 -0.96 -2.87
N LEU A 43 -15.83 -0.46 -2.37
CA LEU A 43 -15.78 0.70 -1.47
C LEU A 43 -15.78 2.05 -2.21
N ALA A 44 -15.52 2.06 -3.52
CA ALA A 44 -15.40 3.29 -4.31
C ALA A 44 -16.55 4.29 -4.12
N PRO A 45 -17.84 3.89 -4.09
CA PRO A 45 -18.95 4.84 -3.91
C PRO A 45 -18.90 5.65 -2.61
N LEU A 46 -18.26 5.13 -1.55
CA LEU A 46 -18.15 5.84 -0.27
C LEU A 46 -17.29 7.11 -0.39
N ARG A 47 -16.42 7.20 -1.40
CA ARG A 47 -15.62 8.40 -1.65
C ARG A 47 -16.50 9.60 -2.01
N ASP A 48 -17.61 9.36 -2.69
CA ASP A 48 -18.61 10.39 -3.02
C ASP A 48 -19.44 10.81 -1.80
N GLU A 49 -19.39 10.03 -0.71
CA GLU A 49 -20.07 10.27 0.57
C GLU A 49 -19.14 10.90 1.63
N GLY A 50 -17.95 11.36 1.23
CA GLY A 50 -16.98 12.01 2.13
C GLY A 50 -16.17 11.02 2.99
N VAL A 51 -16.13 9.74 2.62
CA VAL A 51 -15.31 8.74 3.31
C VAL A 51 -13.89 8.71 2.75
N LEU A 52 -12.91 8.88 3.63
CA LEU A 52 -11.50 8.66 3.31
C LEU A 52 -11.15 7.18 3.41
N ILE A 53 -10.68 6.60 2.30
CA ILE A 53 -10.16 5.22 2.26
C ILE A 53 -8.65 5.25 2.41
N VAL A 54 -8.13 4.56 3.43
CA VAL A 54 -6.69 4.52 3.73
C VAL A 54 -6.17 3.09 3.63
N GLY A 55 -5.26 2.84 2.68
CA GLY A 55 -4.47 1.62 2.61
C GLY A 55 -3.19 1.78 3.44
N SER A 56 -3.23 1.37 4.70
CA SER A 56 -2.06 1.46 5.59
C SER A 56 -1.18 0.21 5.47
N GLY A 57 0.06 0.41 5.03
CA GLY A 57 1.03 -0.65 4.75
C GLY A 57 2.42 -0.08 4.50
N LEU A 58 3.27 -0.83 3.80
CA LEU A 58 4.62 -0.38 3.45
C LEU A 58 5.06 -1.03 2.13
N SER A 59 5.78 -0.31 1.28
CA SER A 59 6.34 -0.88 0.04
C SER A 59 7.47 -1.89 0.30
N TYR A 60 7.84 -2.14 1.57
CA TYR A 60 8.79 -3.16 2.01
C TYR A 60 8.32 -3.80 3.32
N HIS A 61 8.36 -5.14 3.41
CA HIS A 61 8.11 -5.87 4.65
C HIS A 61 8.91 -7.18 4.71
N ASN A 62 10.16 -7.06 5.16
CA ASN A 62 10.98 -8.21 5.52
C ASN A 62 11.71 -7.96 6.83
N LEU A 63 11.15 -8.51 7.91
CA LEU A 63 11.69 -8.31 9.26
C LEU A 63 13.06 -8.97 9.49
N ARG A 64 13.50 -9.86 8.58
CA ARG A 64 14.78 -10.56 8.65
C ARG A 64 15.90 -9.84 7.89
N LEU A 65 15.57 -8.79 7.14
CA LEU A 65 16.53 -8.05 6.33
C LEU A 65 16.31 -6.54 6.51
N PHE A 66 17.26 -5.87 7.16
CA PHE A 66 17.22 -4.43 7.40
C PHE A 66 18.60 -3.78 7.25
N GLY A 67 18.65 -2.45 7.36
CA GLY A 67 19.89 -1.68 7.28
C GLY A 67 20.54 -1.76 5.89
N PRO A 68 21.87 -1.77 5.80
CA PRO A 68 22.58 -1.76 4.51
C PRO A 68 22.16 -2.87 3.53
N GLY A 69 21.81 -4.06 4.03
CA GLY A 69 21.39 -5.19 3.20
C GLY A 69 20.02 -5.01 2.53
N ALA A 70 19.16 -4.16 3.08
CA ALA A 70 17.83 -3.88 2.54
C ALA A 70 17.86 -2.80 1.43
N LYS A 71 18.94 -2.03 1.30
CA LYS A 71 19.02 -0.88 0.38
C LYS A 71 18.76 -1.26 -1.07
N VAL A 72 19.49 -2.27 -1.58
CA VAL A 72 19.37 -2.68 -2.99
C VAL A 72 18.00 -3.31 -3.28
N PRO A 73 17.52 -4.31 -2.49
CA PRO A 73 16.19 -4.88 -2.71
C PRO A 73 15.07 -3.84 -2.62
N SER A 74 15.04 -3.04 -1.56
CA SER A 74 13.97 -2.07 -1.34
C SER A 74 13.95 -0.98 -2.41
N ALA A 75 15.11 -0.43 -2.79
CA ALA A 75 15.18 0.58 -3.85
C ALA A 75 14.72 0.04 -5.20
N ALA A 76 15.09 -1.19 -5.55
CA ALA A 76 14.69 -1.81 -6.82
C ALA A 76 13.18 -2.11 -6.87
N PHE A 77 12.62 -2.62 -5.77
CA PHE A 77 11.18 -2.87 -5.68
C PHE A 77 10.38 -1.57 -5.67
N ASP A 78 10.82 -0.56 -4.92
CA ASP A 78 10.14 0.74 -4.83
C ASP A 78 10.18 1.50 -6.17
N ALA A 79 11.30 1.43 -6.90
CA ALA A 79 11.38 1.99 -8.26
C ALA A 79 10.40 1.30 -9.23
N TRP A 80 10.32 -0.03 -9.19
CA TRP A 80 9.31 -0.78 -9.96
C TRP A 80 7.88 -0.37 -9.58
N LEU A 81 7.63 -0.16 -8.29
CA LEU A 81 6.32 0.26 -7.80
C LEU A 81 5.97 1.67 -8.29
N ALA A 82 6.91 2.61 -8.22
CA ALA A 82 6.72 3.97 -8.74
C ALA A 82 6.39 3.97 -10.25
N ASP A 83 7.18 3.23 -11.03
CA ASP A 83 6.94 3.05 -12.47
C ASP A 83 5.59 2.41 -12.75
N THR A 84 5.15 1.48 -11.90
CA THR A 84 3.86 0.79 -12.01
C THR A 84 2.70 1.73 -11.69
N MET A 85 2.80 2.51 -10.61
CA MET A 85 1.75 3.44 -10.19
C MET A 85 1.52 4.58 -11.19
N ALA A 86 2.55 4.93 -11.98
CA ALA A 86 2.48 5.90 -13.06
C ALA A 86 1.84 5.37 -14.35
N LYS A 87 1.60 4.05 -14.49
CA LYS A 87 1.00 3.46 -15.69
C LYS A 87 -0.49 3.81 -15.81
N PRO A 88 -1.06 3.79 -17.04
CA PRO A 88 -2.50 3.82 -17.23
C PRO A 88 -3.19 2.66 -16.50
N ARG A 89 -4.46 2.85 -16.11
CA ARG A 89 -5.25 1.90 -15.30
C ARG A 89 -4.98 0.44 -15.63
N ALA A 90 -5.22 0.01 -16.87
CA ALA A 90 -5.16 -1.40 -17.24
C ALA A 90 -3.76 -2.01 -17.00
N ALA A 91 -2.70 -1.29 -17.41
CA ALA A 91 -1.32 -1.76 -17.24
C ALA A 91 -0.86 -1.68 -15.78
N ARG A 92 -1.31 -0.68 -15.02
CA ARG A 92 -1.02 -0.55 -13.58
C ARG A 92 -1.65 -1.70 -12.80
N THR A 93 -2.94 -1.94 -12.99
CA THR A 93 -3.67 -3.01 -12.31
C THR A 93 -3.07 -4.37 -12.65
N GLU A 94 -2.82 -4.64 -13.92
CA GLU A 94 -2.23 -5.92 -14.35
C GLU A 94 -0.85 -6.16 -13.71
N ALA A 95 0.01 -5.14 -13.68
CA ALA A 95 1.33 -5.23 -13.06
C ALA A 95 1.24 -5.49 -11.53
N LEU A 96 0.28 -4.88 -10.84
CA LEU A 96 0.09 -5.10 -9.39
C LEU A 96 -0.53 -6.48 -9.09
N LEU A 97 -1.41 -6.99 -9.94
CA LEU A 97 -1.90 -8.38 -9.84
C LEU A 97 -0.76 -9.40 -9.98
N HIS A 98 0.29 -9.03 -10.71
CA HIS A 98 1.49 -9.85 -10.96
C HIS A 98 2.75 -9.31 -10.26
N TRP A 99 2.59 -8.61 -9.14
CA TRP A 99 3.70 -7.93 -8.44
C TRP A 99 4.85 -8.87 -8.04
N GLU A 100 4.59 -10.17 -7.91
CA GLU A 100 5.63 -11.17 -7.60
C GLU A 100 6.73 -11.26 -8.67
N SER A 101 6.44 -10.81 -9.89
CA SER A 101 7.42 -10.67 -10.97
C SER A 101 8.34 -9.45 -10.82
N ALA A 102 8.05 -8.56 -9.87
CA ALA A 102 8.87 -7.37 -9.61
C ALA A 102 10.28 -7.76 -9.11
N PRO A 103 11.28 -6.91 -9.37
CA PRO A 103 12.61 -7.09 -8.80
C PRO A 103 12.54 -7.24 -7.29
N TYR A 104 13.13 -8.32 -6.76
CA TYR A 104 13.21 -8.60 -5.33
C TYR A 104 11.85 -8.75 -4.62
N ALA A 105 10.74 -8.96 -5.33
CA ALA A 105 9.39 -9.01 -4.75
C ALA A 105 9.31 -9.85 -3.45
N ARG A 106 9.70 -11.12 -3.50
CA ARG A 106 9.66 -12.03 -2.33
C ARG A 106 10.80 -11.82 -1.32
N VAL A 107 11.82 -11.04 -1.67
CA VAL A 107 12.82 -10.55 -0.71
C VAL A 107 12.24 -9.37 0.08
N CYS A 108 11.54 -8.45 -0.59
CA CYS A 108 10.91 -7.30 0.05
C CYS A 108 9.66 -7.69 0.82
N HIS A 109 8.90 -8.68 0.35
CA HIS A 109 7.63 -9.13 0.92
C HIS A 109 7.64 -10.66 1.04
N ALA A 110 8.10 -11.15 2.18
CA ALA A 110 8.05 -12.59 2.49
C ALA A 110 6.59 -13.09 2.52
N GLN A 111 5.68 -12.20 2.91
CA GLN A 111 4.23 -12.31 2.77
C GLN A 111 3.74 -10.98 2.20
N GLU A 112 2.62 -11.02 1.51
CA GLU A 112 1.90 -9.93 0.84
C GLU A 112 1.26 -8.87 1.77
N ASP A 113 1.27 -9.13 3.08
CA ASP A 113 0.42 -8.49 4.08
C ASP A 113 0.52 -6.95 4.12
N HIS A 114 1.72 -6.40 3.97
CA HIS A 114 1.95 -4.95 4.03
C HIS A 114 1.88 -4.25 2.66
N LEU A 115 1.89 -4.99 1.55
CA LEU A 115 1.71 -4.44 0.21
C LEU A 115 0.23 -4.36 -0.17
N VAL A 116 -0.53 -5.41 0.14
CA VAL A 116 -1.94 -5.59 -0.22
C VAL A 116 -2.88 -4.44 0.14
N PRO A 117 -2.72 -3.71 1.27
CA PRO A 117 -3.54 -2.54 1.55
C PRO A 117 -3.55 -1.49 0.43
N LEU A 118 -2.46 -1.38 -0.35
CA LEU A 118 -2.38 -0.55 -1.54
C LEU A 118 -3.40 -0.95 -2.61
N PHE A 119 -3.68 -2.25 -2.76
CA PHE A 119 -4.52 -2.78 -3.84
C PHE A 119 -5.98 -2.42 -3.58
N THR A 120 -6.41 -2.48 -2.31
CA THR A 120 -7.72 -2.02 -1.87
C THR A 120 -7.87 -0.50 -2.06
N ALA A 121 -6.87 0.30 -1.63
CA ALA A 121 -6.93 1.75 -1.79
C ALA A 121 -6.96 2.16 -3.27
N LEU A 122 -6.14 1.52 -4.11
CA LEU A 122 -6.12 1.75 -5.55
C LEU A 122 -7.41 1.28 -6.22
N GLY A 123 -7.98 0.13 -5.83
CA GLY A 123 -9.25 -0.34 -6.38
C GLY A 123 -10.40 0.64 -6.17
N ALA A 124 -10.38 1.44 -5.11
CA ALA A 124 -11.40 2.45 -4.83
C ALA A 124 -11.31 3.70 -5.74
N ALA A 125 -10.19 3.89 -6.42
CA ALA A 125 -9.91 5.03 -7.29
C ALA A 125 -9.15 4.59 -8.55
N GLU A 126 -9.50 3.42 -9.10
CA GLU A 126 -8.63 2.70 -10.04
C GLU A 126 -8.44 3.41 -11.39
N ASP A 127 -9.39 4.27 -11.76
CA ASP A 127 -9.34 5.12 -12.97
C ASP A 127 -8.50 6.39 -12.77
N GLU A 128 -8.16 6.74 -11.54
CA GLU A 128 -7.54 8.02 -11.22
C GLU A 128 -6.01 7.94 -11.22
N ALA A 129 -5.39 9.10 -11.37
CA ALA A 129 -3.93 9.21 -11.31
C ALA A 129 -3.45 8.92 -9.88
N ALA A 130 -2.35 8.19 -9.77
CA ALA A 130 -1.63 8.05 -8.52
C ALA A 130 -0.50 9.08 -8.46
N THR A 131 -0.45 9.84 -7.37
CA THR A 131 0.61 10.81 -7.09
C THR A 131 1.48 10.27 -5.97
N LEU A 132 2.79 10.20 -6.18
CA LEU A 132 3.76 9.92 -5.13
C LEU A 132 3.80 11.11 -4.17
N VAL A 133 3.37 10.91 -2.92
CA VAL A 133 3.26 11.99 -1.91
C VAL A 133 4.29 11.87 -0.79
N TYR A 134 4.96 10.73 -0.69
CA TYR A 134 6.08 10.51 0.23
C TYR A 134 7.04 9.52 -0.41
N HIS A 135 8.34 9.77 -0.23
CA HIS A 135 9.42 8.89 -0.63
C HIS A 135 10.62 9.12 0.29
N ASP A 136 11.15 8.06 0.87
CA ASP A 136 12.37 8.10 1.69
C ASP A 136 13.19 6.83 1.44
N ALA A 137 14.46 7.02 1.07
CA ALA A 137 15.39 5.94 0.75
C ALA A 137 16.11 5.34 1.98
N ASN A 138 15.84 5.86 3.18
CA ASN A 138 16.57 5.52 4.39
C ASN A 138 15.65 5.30 5.60
N VAL A 139 14.39 4.92 5.38
CA VAL A 139 13.50 4.48 6.44
C VAL A 139 14.17 3.32 7.19
N PHE A 140 14.12 3.36 8.52
CA PHE A 140 14.77 2.38 9.41
C PHE A 140 16.28 2.15 9.11
N GLY A 141 16.98 3.15 8.55
CA GLY A 141 18.42 3.09 8.29
C GLY A 141 18.82 2.31 7.03
N GLY A 142 17.90 2.07 6.09
CA GLY A 142 18.26 1.51 4.78
C GLY A 142 17.13 0.92 3.95
N VAL A 143 15.87 1.12 4.32
CA VAL A 143 14.70 0.71 3.54
C VAL A 143 14.22 1.91 2.72
N THR A 144 14.00 1.71 1.43
CA THR A 144 13.25 2.66 0.60
C THR A 144 11.76 2.41 0.77
N ALA A 145 10.99 3.46 1.04
CA ALA A 145 9.55 3.38 1.13
C ALA A 145 8.85 4.59 0.50
N SER A 146 7.67 4.33 -0.07
CA SER A 146 6.87 5.32 -0.79
C SER A 146 5.39 5.26 -0.40
N SER A 147 4.71 6.41 -0.44
CA SER A 147 3.25 6.52 -0.25
C SER A 147 2.59 7.25 -1.40
N TYR A 148 1.37 6.84 -1.74
CA TYR A 148 0.63 7.36 -2.89
C TYR A 148 -0.72 7.94 -2.46
N ARG A 149 -1.10 9.07 -3.07
CA ARG A 149 -2.48 9.55 -3.10
C ARG A 149 -3.08 9.21 -4.45
N ILE A 150 -4.29 8.65 -4.48
CA ILE A 150 -5.00 8.34 -5.73
C ILE A 150 -6.23 9.24 -5.79
N GLY A 151 -6.33 10.02 -6.86
CA GLY A 151 -7.22 11.20 -6.93
C GLY A 151 -6.50 12.50 -6.57
#